data_AF-A0A958FYP5-F1
#
_entry.id   AF-A0A958FYP5-F1
#
_cell.length_a   1.000
_cell.length_b   1.000
_cell.length_c   1.000
_cell.angle_alpha   90.00
_cell.angle_beta   90.00
_cell.angle_gamma   90.00
#
_symmetry.space_group_name_H-M   'P 1'
#
loop_
_entity.id
_entity.type
_entity.pdbx_description
1 polymer ?
#
loop_
_entity_poly.entity_id
_entity_poly.type
_entity_poly.pdbx_seq_one_letter_code
_entity_poly.pdbx_strand_id
1 'polypeptide(L)'
;MANQESTPDIRLERAAAASVRSWHARRKTQSYSKKNVSINCGWGRLLFGQTFDSHQKVIEELARERQGERDIAFYVREPHVLTALAPQDLFLDPSHSYRMWLEKYHPKKNGIGSIIVRRIVRRLDLGAIRRIYERRGMLPPDEDFLWKKRNSRSAFYLVAEDVDSGTILGSVMGLDHKMAFEDPENGSSLWALVVDTNCAQPGVGEALTRYLLEKFAAVGREFMDLSVMHDNEFAIRLYEKLGFERVPVFCVKRKNPINEALYVGPRKADKINYYSRAIVSEARRRGIRVDILDPNCGYYTLSFGGKQLTCRESLTDLTSS
;
A
#
# COMPACT_ATOMS: atom_id res chain seq x y z
N MET A 1 18.56 30.17 23.73
CA MET A 1 17.34 29.37 23.94
C MET A 1 16.21 30.09 23.23
N ALA A 2 15.83 29.64 22.04
CA ALA A 2 14.70 30.20 21.30
C ALA A 2 13.59 29.16 21.35
N ASN A 3 12.50 29.49 22.07
CA ASN A 3 11.29 28.69 22.10
C ASN A 3 10.70 28.66 20.68
N GLN A 4 10.62 27.46 20.10
CA GLN A 4 9.76 27.18 18.96
C GLN A 4 8.31 27.13 19.45
N GLU A 5 7.68 28.30 19.57
CA GLU A 5 6.22 28.37 19.59
C GLU A 5 5.72 28.04 18.19
N SER A 6 5.32 26.77 17.98
CA SER A 6 4.53 26.43 16.81
C SER A 6 3.22 27.22 16.88
N THR A 7 3.01 28.15 15.95
CA THR A 7 1.80 28.97 15.87
C THR A 7 0.55 28.09 15.84
N PRO A 8 -0.48 28.36 16.67
CA PRO A 8 -1.70 27.54 16.77
C PRO A 8 -2.41 27.31 15.43
N ASP A 9 -2.29 28.26 14.51
CA ASP A 9 -2.96 28.29 13.21
C ASP A 9 -2.52 27.15 12.28
N ILE A 10 -1.21 26.90 12.18
CA ILE A 10 -0.65 25.85 11.30
C ILE A 10 -1.11 24.46 11.75
N ARG A 11 -1.18 24.20 13.06
CA ARG A 11 -1.67 22.91 13.58
C ARG A 11 -3.14 22.68 13.23
N LEU A 12 -3.97 23.73 13.32
CA LEU A 12 -5.39 23.68 12.95
C LEU A 12 -5.58 23.44 11.45
N GLU A 13 -4.79 24.10 10.60
CA GLU A 13 -4.81 23.89 9.15
C GLU A 13 -4.38 22.48 8.76
N ARG A 14 -3.30 21.95 9.36
CA ARG A 14 -2.83 20.57 9.14
C ARG A 14 -3.85 19.54 9.57
N ALA A 15 -4.48 19.75 10.72
CA ALA A 15 -5.55 18.90 11.19
C ALA A 15 -6.80 19.01 10.29
N ALA A 16 -6.90 20.06 9.45
CA ALA A 16 -8.01 20.32 8.52
C ALA A 16 -7.78 19.87 7.08
N ALA A 17 -6.61 19.31 6.76
CA ALA A 17 -6.28 18.78 5.44
C ALA A 17 -7.27 17.67 5.00
N ALA A 18 -7.68 17.71 3.73
CA ALA A 18 -8.59 16.76 3.09
C ALA A 18 -8.03 15.34 3.14
N SER A 19 -6.71 15.20 3.01
CA SER A 19 -6.03 13.91 3.12
C SER A 19 -6.23 13.24 4.49
N VAL A 20 -6.46 14.00 5.58
CA VAL A 20 -6.57 13.48 6.95
C VAL A 20 -7.97 13.62 7.57
N ARG A 21 -8.82 14.54 7.10
CA ARG A 21 -10.23 14.67 7.54
C ARG A 21 -11.18 13.89 6.65
N SER A 22 -11.11 12.56 6.73
CA SER A 22 -11.93 11.67 5.90
C SER A 22 -13.42 11.68 6.23
N TRP A 23 -13.85 12.24 7.38
CA TRP A 23 -15.22 12.21 7.93
C TRP A 23 -15.99 13.54 7.92
N HIS A 24 -15.40 14.65 7.47
CA HIS A 24 -16.12 15.93 7.34
C HIS A 24 -16.60 16.17 5.91
N ALA A 25 -17.71 16.90 5.76
CA ALA A 25 -18.21 17.34 4.46
C ALA A 25 -17.14 18.16 3.72
N ARG A 26 -17.03 17.93 2.40
CA ARG A 26 -16.04 18.57 1.53
C ARG A 26 -16.16 20.10 1.67
N ARG A 27 -15.12 20.78 2.17
CA ARG A 27 -15.10 22.24 2.16
C ARG A 27 -15.09 22.71 0.70
N LYS A 28 -15.92 23.70 0.35
CA LYS A 28 -15.99 24.28 -1.01
C LYS A 28 -14.62 24.77 -1.53
N THR A 29 -13.69 25.08 -0.63
CA THR A 29 -12.32 25.51 -0.93
C THR A 29 -11.33 24.38 -1.27
N GLN A 30 -11.69 23.11 -1.09
CA GLN A 30 -10.87 21.93 -1.43
C GLN A 30 -11.33 21.28 -2.74
N SER A 31 -11.42 22.08 -3.81
CA SER A 31 -11.69 21.54 -5.14
C SER A 31 -10.37 21.11 -5.80
N TYR A 32 -10.16 19.80 -5.93
CA TYR A 32 -9.11 19.26 -6.79
C TYR A 32 -9.40 19.62 -8.25
N SER A 33 -8.42 20.21 -8.95
CA SER A 33 -8.54 20.54 -10.38
C SER A 33 -8.73 19.29 -11.23
N LYS A 34 -7.97 18.23 -10.92
CA LYS A 34 -8.14 16.89 -11.50
C LYS A 34 -9.02 16.01 -10.62
N LYS A 35 -9.98 15.33 -11.22
CA LYS A 35 -10.91 14.40 -10.56
C LYS A 35 -10.59 12.95 -10.94
N ASN A 36 -11.00 12.02 -10.07
CA ASN A 36 -10.86 10.57 -10.28
C ASN A 36 -9.43 10.15 -10.66
N VAL A 37 -8.46 10.65 -9.93
CA VAL A 37 -7.05 10.49 -10.26
C VAL A 37 -6.61 9.06 -9.93
N SER A 38 -6.10 8.37 -10.94
CA SER A 38 -5.48 7.04 -10.85
C SER A 38 -4.13 7.06 -11.55
N ILE A 39 -3.07 6.67 -10.85
CA ILE A 39 -1.69 6.71 -11.35
C ILE A 39 -1.16 5.27 -11.46
N ASN A 40 -0.81 4.84 -12.68
CA ASN A 40 -0.13 3.56 -12.88
C ASN A 40 1.30 3.64 -12.32
N CYS A 41 1.65 2.69 -11.45
CA CYS A 41 2.92 2.59 -10.73
C CYS A 41 3.82 1.47 -11.25
N GLY A 42 3.34 0.64 -12.17
CA GLY A 42 4.04 -0.50 -12.75
C GLY A 42 3.63 -1.85 -12.16
N TRP A 43 3.23 -1.90 -10.89
CA TRP A 43 2.64 -3.10 -10.24
C TRP A 43 1.10 -3.05 -10.19
N GLY A 44 0.51 -1.95 -10.62
CA GLY A 44 -0.90 -1.61 -10.41
C GLY A 44 -1.06 -0.10 -10.33
N ARG A 45 -2.16 0.38 -9.75
CA ARG A 45 -2.54 1.78 -9.75
C ARG A 45 -2.76 2.32 -8.34
N LEU A 46 -2.30 3.55 -8.12
CA LEU A 46 -2.67 4.35 -6.95
C LEU A 46 -3.87 5.22 -7.30
N LEU A 47 -5.01 4.93 -6.68
CA LEU A 47 -6.23 5.72 -6.79
C LEU A 47 -6.26 6.71 -5.62
N PHE A 48 -6.36 8.00 -5.91
CA PHE A 48 -6.42 9.05 -4.90
C PHE A 48 -7.87 9.32 -4.54
N GLY A 49 -8.40 8.59 -3.56
CA GLY A 49 -9.82 8.54 -3.20
C GLY A 49 -10.44 9.91 -2.91
N GLN A 50 -9.67 10.84 -2.35
CA GLN A 50 -10.12 12.21 -2.08
C GLN A 50 -10.37 13.05 -3.35
N THR A 51 -9.89 12.60 -4.51
CA THR A 51 -10.15 13.22 -5.82
C THR A 51 -11.43 12.69 -6.49
N PHE A 52 -12.05 11.63 -5.95
CA PHE A 52 -13.29 11.05 -6.47
C PHE A 52 -14.49 11.72 -5.81
N ASP A 53 -15.56 11.91 -6.60
CA ASP A 53 -16.77 12.58 -6.11
C ASP A 53 -17.74 11.65 -5.36
N SER A 54 -17.57 10.33 -5.48
CA SER A 54 -18.40 9.35 -4.79
C SER A 54 -17.66 8.02 -4.58
N HIS A 55 -18.10 7.26 -3.58
CA HIS A 55 -17.62 5.90 -3.34
C HIS A 55 -17.87 4.97 -4.52
N GLN A 56 -19.00 5.10 -5.22
CA GLN A 56 -19.35 4.29 -6.38
C GLN A 56 -18.28 4.36 -7.49
N LYS A 57 -17.78 5.57 -7.80
CA LYS A 57 -16.69 5.73 -8.77
C LYS A 57 -15.38 5.09 -8.34
N VAL A 58 -15.09 5.07 -7.04
CA VAL A 58 -13.89 4.37 -6.50
C VAL A 58 -14.06 2.86 -6.65
N ILE A 59 -15.25 2.32 -6.36
CA ILE A 59 -15.57 0.88 -6.54
C ILE A 59 -15.41 0.49 -8.02
N GLU A 60 -16.02 1.24 -8.93
CA GLU A 60 -15.94 0.99 -10.37
C GLU A 60 -14.49 1.04 -10.88
N GLU A 61 -13.70 2.00 -10.38
CA GLU A 61 -12.32 2.13 -10.80
C GLU A 61 -11.44 0.99 -10.24
N LEU A 62 -11.62 0.57 -8.99
CA LEU A 62 -10.95 -0.61 -8.41
C LEU A 62 -11.37 -1.91 -9.09
N ALA A 63 -12.61 -2.02 -9.58
CA ALA A 63 -13.08 -3.19 -10.31
C ALA A 63 -12.37 -3.38 -11.66
N ARG A 64 -11.73 -2.34 -12.20
CA ARG A 64 -10.90 -2.40 -13.43
C ARG A 64 -9.49 -2.95 -13.20
N GLU A 65 -9.11 -3.27 -11.96
CA GLU A 65 -7.84 -3.92 -11.65
C GLU A 65 -7.68 -5.21 -12.46
N ARG A 66 -6.60 -5.33 -13.24
CA ARG A 66 -6.37 -6.49 -14.10
C ARG A 66 -5.71 -7.62 -13.31
N GLN A 67 -5.79 -8.84 -13.86
CA GLN A 67 -5.09 -9.98 -13.29
C GLN A 67 -3.58 -9.70 -13.25
N GLY A 68 -2.96 -9.94 -12.09
CA GLY A 68 -1.54 -9.67 -11.88
C GLY A 68 -1.21 -8.23 -11.52
N GLU A 69 -2.20 -7.34 -11.41
CA GLU A 69 -2.04 -5.99 -10.88
C GLU A 69 -2.52 -5.90 -9.43
N ARG A 70 -2.04 -4.89 -8.71
CA ARG A 70 -2.42 -4.62 -7.33
C ARG A 70 -2.67 -3.14 -7.12
N ASP A 71 -3.93 -2.77 -7.24
CA ASP A 71 -4.39 -1.41 -7.03
C ASP A 71 -4.51 -1.09 -5.54
N ILE A 72 -4.34 0.19 -5.22
CA ILE A 72 -4.50 0.73 -3.87
C ILE A 72 -5.28 2.03 -3.98
N ALA A 73 -6.46 2.08 -3.35
CA ALA A 73 -7.13 3.35 -3.12
C ALA A 73 -6.62 3.94 -1.81
N PHE A 74 -5.95 5.10 -1.92
CA PHE A 74 -5.38 5.84 -0.79
C PHE A 74 -6.17 7.13 -0.53
N TYR A 75 -6.11 7.65 0.69
CA TYR A 75 -6.91 8.82 1.14
C TYR A 75 -8.41 8.66 0.89
N VAL A 76 -8.91 7.43 1.01
CA VAL A 76 -10.33 7.14 0.85
C VAL A 76 -11.12 7.83 1.97
N ARG A 77 -12.14 8.59 1.59
CA ARG A 77 -13.09 9.19 2.53
C ARG A 77 -14.06 8.12 3.01
N GLU A 78 -14.39 8.13 4.31
CA GLU A 78 -15.30 7.15 4.93
C GLU A 78 -15.04 5.70 4.45
N PRO A 79 -13.83 5.17 4.65
CA PRO A 79 -13.42 3.91 4.02
C PRO A 79 -14.26 2.72 4.51
N HIS A 80 -14.82 2.80 5.74
CA HIS A 80 -15.79 1.84 6.26
C HIS A 80 -17.11 1.82 5.47
N VAL A 81 -17.59 2.98 4.98
CA VAL A 81 -18.75 3.08 4.09
C VAL A 81 -18.42 2.50 2.72
N LEU A 82 -17.26 2.84 2.15
CA LEU A 82 -16.82 2.27 0.86
C LEU A 82 -16.82 0.74 0.89
N THR A 83 -16.27 0.14 1.95
CA THR A 83 -16.25 -1.32 2.09
C THR A 83 -17.63 -1.91 2.34
N ALA A 84 -18.53 -1.19 3.02
CA ALA A 84 -19.90 -1.66 3.23
C ALA A 84 -20.74 -1.64 1.95
N LEU A 85 -20.40 -0.76 0.99
CA LEU A 85 -21.06 -0.70 -0.33
C LEU A 85 -20.61 -1.83 -1.28
N ALA A 86 -19.39 -2.36 -1.11
CA ALA A 86 -18.86 -3.45 -1.91
C ALA A 86 -18.17 -4.54 -1.03
N PRO A 87 -18.89 -5.18 -0.10
CA PRO A 87 -18.29 -6.03 0.93
C PRO A 87 -17.72 -7.34 0.39
N GLN A 88 -18.16 -7.78 -0.80
CA GLN A 88 -17.63 -8.97 -1.46
C GLN A 88 -16.40 -8.67 -2.32
N ASP A 89 -16.21 -7.41 -2.71
CA ASP A 89 -15.13 -7.02 -3.63
C ASP A 89 -14.01 -6.28 -2.94
N LEU A 90 -14.27 -5.56 -1.85
CA LEU A 90 -13.32 -4.66 -1.21
C LEU A 90 -13.08 -5.02 0.26
N PHE A 91 -11.91 -4.63 0.77
CA PHE A 91 -11.57 -4.71 2.19
C PHE A 91 -10.67 -3.52 2.61
N LEU A 92 -10.68 -3.22 3.92
CA LEU A 92 -9.74 -2.28 4.51
C LEU A 92 -8.37 -2.95 4.62
N ASP A 93 -7.38 -2.39 3.95
CA ASP A 93 -6.01 -2.89 4.02
C ASP A 93 -5.47 -2.71 5.45
N PRO A 94 -4.91 -3.75 6.09
CA PRO A 94 -4.43 -3.67 7.46
C PRO A 94 -3.04 -3.02 7.51
N SER A 95 -2.96 -1.79 7.00
CA SER A 95 -1.78 -0.93 7.02
C SER A 95 -1.97 0.29 7.93
N HIS A 96 -0.86 0.85 8.35
CA HIS A 96 -0.79 2.15 9.00
C HIS A 96 -0.26 3.16 8.00
N SER A 97 -0.83 4.37 8.05
CA SER A 97 -0.35 5.48 7.25
C SER A 97 0.45 6.45 8.10
N TYR A 98 1.53 6.95 7.53
CA TYR A 98 2.47 7.85 8.17
C TYR A 98 2.70 9.07 7.29
N ARG A 99 2.92 10.22 7.92
CA ARG A 99 3.21 11.51 7.30
C ARG A 99 4.48 12.12 7.88
N MET A 100 5.37 12.57 7.01
CA MET A 100 6.45 13.49 7.37
C MET A 100 6.10 14.87 6.84
N TRP A 101 5.96 15.86 7.73
CA TRP A 101 5.93 17.27 7.34
C TRP A 101 7.35 17.72 6.97
N LEU A 102 7.58 18.12 5.72
CA LEU A 102 8.94 18.32 5.20
C LEU A 102 9.65 19.52 5.85
N GLU A 103 8.90 20.51 6.33
CA GLU A 103 9.45 21.59 7.16
C GLU A 103 10.08 21.11 8.49
N LYS A 104 9.66 19.95 9.02
CA LYS A 104 10.22 19.35 10.23
C LYS A 104 11.44 18.49 9.92
N TYR A 105 11.67 18.15 8.65
CA TYR A 105 12.78 17.30 8.26
C TYR A 105 14.10 18.07 8.32
N HIS A 106 15.05 17.53 9.09
CA HIS A 106 16.40 18.05 9.17
C HIS A 106 17.36 17.06 8.52
N PRO A 107 18.02 17.43 7.40
CA PRO A 107 19.00 16.58 6.74
C PRO A 107 20.13 16.19 7.70
N LYS A 108 20.58 14.94 7.64
CA LYS A 108 21.83 14.54 8.30
C LYS A 108 23.01 15.03 7.46
N LYS A 109 24.06 15.52 8.13
CA LYS A 109 25.28 15.99 7.46
C LYS A 109 26.10 14.87 6.81
N ASN A 110 25.95 13.62 7.27
CA ASN A 110 26.73 12.48 6.79
C ASN A 110 25.83 11.51 6.00
N GLY A 111 26.35 11.01 4.88
CA GLY A 111 25.75 9.90 4.14
C GLY A 111 25.70 8.60 4.96
N ILE A 112 24.93 7.64 4.47
CA ILE A 112 24.76 6.33 5.12
C ILE A 112 25.71 5.34 4.45
N GLY A 113 26.88 5.12 5.07
CA GLY A 113 27.87 4.15 4.60
C GLY A 113 28.29 4.38 3.14
N SER A 114 28.56 3.28 2.43
CA SER A 114 28.92 3.22 1.01
C SER A 114 27.68 3.06 0.11
N ILE A 115 26.56 3.72 0.44
CA ILE A 115 25.31 3.62 -0.33
C ILE A 115 25.09 4.90 -1.16
N ILE A 116 24.91 4.74 -2.47
CA ILE A 116 24.44 5.80 -3.37
C ILE A 116 22.99 5.52 -3.77
N VAL A 117 22.13 6.52 -3.63
CA VAL A 117 20.76 6.47 -4.17
C VAL A 117 20.69 7.24 -5.47
N ARG A 118 20.18 6.60 -6.52
CA ARG A 118 20.07 7.20 -7.87
C ARG A 118 18.85 6.71 -8.63
N ARG A 119 18.55 7.37 -9.75
CA ARG A 119 17.56 6.86 -10.71
C ARG A 119 18.07 5.60 -11.40
N ILE A 120 17.13 4.85 -11.98
CA ILE A 120 17.42 3.75 -12.91
C ILE A 120 18.15 4.32 -14.13
N VAL A 121 19.33 3.78 -14.42
CA VAL A 121 20.14 4.19 -15.59
C VAL A 121 20.51 3.02 -16.50
N ARG A 122 20.53 1.79 -15.98
CA ARG A 122 20.89 0.57 -16.72
C ARG A 122 19.73 -0.40 -16.77
N ARG A 123 19.59 -1.18 -17.85
CA ARG A 123 18.60 -2.28 -17.89
C ARG A 123 18.89 -3.36 -16.84
N LEU A 124 20.16 -3.57 -16.48
CA LEU A 124 20.53 -4.48 -15.39
C LEU A 124 19.94 -4.06 -14.03
N ASP A 125 19.68 -2.77 -13.82
CA ASP A 125 19.02 -2.31 -12.59
C ASP A 125 17.60 -2.90 -12.49
N LEU A 126 16.89 -3.08 -13.62
CA LEU A 126 15.51 -3.59 -13.68
C LEU A 126 15.43 -5.04 -13.20
N GLY A 127 16.33 -5.90 -13.70
CA GLY A 127 16.40 -7.30 -13.27
C GLY A 127 16.74 -7.43 -11.78
N ALA A 128 17.59 -6.54 -11.26
CA ALA A 128 17.89 -6.50 -9.83
C ALA A 128 16.67 -6.06 -8.99
N ILE A 129 15.93 -5.04 -9.44
CA ILE A 129 14.69 -4.61 -8.80
C ILE A 129 13.69 -5.77 -8.76
N ARG A 130 13.41 -6.42 -9.90
CA ARG A 130 12.49 -7.56 -9.97
C ARG A 130 12.87 -8.65 -8.97
N ARG A 131 14.14 -9.07 -8.99
CA ARG A 131 14.68 -10.10 -8.09
C ARG A 131 14.45 -9.75 -6.61
N ILE A 132 14.69 -8.50 -6.22
CA ILE A 132 14.55 -8.04 -4.83
C ILE A 132 13.06 -8.05 -4.41
N TYR A 133 12.16 -7.58 -5.27
CA TYR A 133 10.71 -7.61 -5.04
C TYR A 133 10.22 -9.05 -4.86
N GLU A 134 10.56 -9.95 -5.77
CA GLU A 134 10.13 -11.35 -5.76
C GLU A 134 10.59 -12.09 -4.49
N ARG A 135 11.85 -11.89 -4.07
CA ARG A 135 12.38 -12.46 -2.82
C ARG A 135 11.64 -11.98 -1.57
N ARG A 136 11.06 -10.78 -1.63
CA ARG A 136 10.25 -10.19 -0.54
C ARG A 136 8.77 -10.53 -0.67
N GLY A 137 8.38 -11.38 -1.63
CA GLY A 137 6.98 -11.70 -1.89
C GLY A 137 6.17 -10.49 -2.36
N MET A 138 6.83 -9.46 -2.90
CA MET A 138 6.20 -8.26 -3.42
C MET A 138 6.02 -8.39 -4.93
N LEU A 139 4.92 -7.83 -5.44
CA LEU A 139 4.67 -7.77 -6.89
C LEU A 139 5.64 -6.76 -7.54
N PRO A 140 6.58 -7.18 -8.39
CA PRO A 140 7.49 -6.25 -9.05
C PRO A 140 6.74 -5.40 -10.08
N PRO A 141 7.12 -4.14 -10.27
CA PRO A 141 6.67 -3.38 -11.42
C PRO A 141 7.21 -3.99 -12.73
N ASP A 142 6.44 -3.88 -13.81
CA ASP A 142 6.87 -4.30 -15.14
C ASP A 142 8.17 -3.59 -15.59
N GLU A 143 9.09 -4.33 -16.21
CA GLU A 143 10.42 -3.82 -16.58
C GLU A 143 10.37 -2.82 -17.73
N ASP A 144 9.55 -3.08 -18.75
CA ASP A 144 9.40 -2.15 -19.88
C ASP A 144 8.70 -0.87 -19.44
N PHE A 145 7.71 -0.99 -18.55
CA PHE A 145 7.09 0.15 -17.88
C PHE A 145 8.11 0.96 -17.10
N LEU A 146 8.91 0.33 -16.22
CA LEU A 146 9.96 1.02 -15.47
C LEU A 146 10.96 1.70 -16.40
N TRP A 147 11.42 1.00 -17.44
CA TRP A 147 12.34 1.55 -18.42
C TRP A 147 11.75 2.80 -19.08
N LYS A 148 10.50 2.74 -19.54
CA LYS A 148 9.80 3.87 -20.16
C LYS A 148 9.59 5.03 -19.19
N LYS A 149 9.28 4.74 -17.92
CA LYS A 149 8.96 5.74 -16.89
C LYS A 149 10.15 6.19 -16.05
N ARG A 150 11.35 5.66 -16.30
CA ARG A 150 12.57 5.97 -15.52
C ARG A 150 12.91 7.45 -15.43
N ASN A 151 12.48 8.26 -16.41
CA ASN A 151 12.68 9.72 -16.47
C ASN A 151 11.40 10.51 -16.19
N SER A 152 10.36 9.89 -15.62
CA SER A 152 9.13 10.58 -15.24
C SER A 152 9.43 11.74 -14.28
N ARG A 153 8.71 12.85 -14.47
CA ARG A 153 8.81 14.08 -13.67
C ARG A 153 7.97 14.03 -12.40
N SER A 154 6.95 13.18 -12.36
CA SER A 154 6.06 13.03 -11.19
C SER A 154 6.33 11.73 -10.42
N ALA A 155 6.75 10.66 -11.10
CA ALA A 155 7.07 9.36 -10.50
C ALA A 155 8.58 9.12 -10.55
N PHE A 156 9.16 8.82 -9.39
CA PHE A 156 10.61 8.64 -9.20
C PHE A 156 10.89 7.21 -8.80
N TYR A 157 11.46 6.43 -9.72
CA TYR A 157 11.94 5.09 -9.45
C TYR A 157 13.43 5.15 -9.15
N LEU A 158 13.78 4.83 -7.92
CA LEU A 158 15.14 4.95 -7.40
C LEU A 158 15.66 3.60 -6.97
N VAL A 159 16.97 3.44 -7.10
CA VAL A 159 17.71 2.28 -6.58
C VAL A 159 18.77 2.75 -5.61
N ALA A 160 19.03 1.93 -4.60
CA ALA A 160 20.21 2.03 -3.76
C ALA A 160 21.28 1.10 -4.32
N GLU A 161 22.46 1.63 -4.59
CA GLU A 161 23.61 0.90 -5.11
C GLU A 161 24.74 0.95 -4.07
N ASP A 162 25.37 -0.20 -3.87
CA ASP A 162 26.63 -0.30 -3.15
C ASP A 162 27.76 0.30 -4.00
N VAL A 163 28.51 1.25 -3.45
CA VAL A 163 29.58 1.95 -4.16
C VAL A 163 30.72 1.01 -4.57
N ASP A 164 31.04 0.04 -3.70
CA ASP A 164 32.23 -0.80 -3.88
C ASP A 164 32.01 -1.89 -4.95
N SER A 165 30.84 -2.54 -4.93
CA SER A 165 30.51 -3.65 -5.84
C SER A 165 29.62 -3.25 -7.02
N GLY A 166 28.97 -2.09 -6.98
CA GLY A 166 27.93 -1.70 -7.95
C GLY A 166 26.63 -2.51 -7.84
N THR A 167 26.47 -3.28 -6.76
CA THR A 167 25.28 -4.13 -6.55
C THR A 167 24.09 -3.29 -6.14
N ILE A 168 22.93 -3.53 -6.76
CA ILE A 168 21.67 -2.93 -6.31
C ILE A 168 21.20 -3.62 -5.03
N LEU A 169 21.06 -2.83 -3.96
CA LEU A 169 20.69 -3.25 -2.62
C LEU A 169 19.21 -3.05 -2.30
N GLY A 170 18.52 -2.20 -3.04
CA GLY A 170 17.12 -1.86 -2.76
C GLY A 170 16.53 -0.90 -3.78
N SER A 171 15.22 -0.68 -3.67
CA SER A 171 14.47 0.18 -4.59
C SER A 171 13.30 0.86 -3.87
N VAL A 172 12.89 2.02 -4.38
CA VAL A 172 11.72 2.76 -3.88
C VAL A 172 11.08 3.56 -5.01
N MET A 173 9.76 3.76 -4.91
CA MET A 173 9.03 4.72 -5.73
C MET A 173 8.65 5.96 -4.91
N GLY A 174 9.01 7.14 -5.37
CA GLY A 174 8.45 8.41 -4.92
C GLY A 174 7.41 8.94 -5.91
N LEU A 175 6.37 9.62 -5.42
CA LEU A 175 5.35 10.25 -6.25
C LEU A 175 5.10 11.69 -5.77
N ASP A 176 5.32 12.66 -6.66
CA ASP A 176 5.01 14.08 -6.45
C ASP A 176 3.54 14.32 -6.81
N HIS A 177 2.70 14.62 -5.82
CA HIS A 177 1.25 14.79 -6.02
C HIS A 177 0.93 16.08 -6.78
N LYS A 178 1.72 17.14 -6.54
CA LYS A 178 1.57 18.42 -7.26
C LYS A 178 1.85 18.24 -8.75
N MET A 179 2.93 17.54 -9.10
CA MET A 179 3.28 17.28 -10.50
C MET A 179 2.37 16.23 -11.16
N ALA A 180 1.89 15.25 -10.40
CA ALA A 180 1.01 14.21 -10.93
C ALA A 180 -0.39 14.75 -11.24
N PHE A 181 -0.99 15.46 -10.28
CA PHE A 181 -2.40 15.84 -10.36
C PHE A 181 -2.75 17.21 -9.79
N GLU A 182 -1.77 18.10 -9.64
CA GLU A 182 -1.97 19.47 -9.16
C GLU A 182 -2.56 19.53 -7.75
N ASP A 183 -2.15 18.59 -6.90
CA ASP A 183 -2.62 18.49 -5.52
C ASP A 183 -2.64 19.87 -4.81
N PRO A 184 -3.80 20.36 -4.35
CA PRO A 184 -3.89 21.61 -3.62
C PRO A 184 -3.16 21.54 -2.27
N GLU A 185 -3.00 20.35 -1.69
CA GLU A 185 -2.27 20.15 -0.43
C GLU A 185 -0.75 20.07 -0.64
N ASN A 186 -0.30 20.15 -1.90
CA ASN A 186 1.10 20.18 -2.29
C ASN A 186 1.92 19.00 -1.72
N GLY A 187 1.29 17.82 -1.68
CA GLY A 187 1.83 16.62 -1.07
C GLY A 187 2.76 15.80 -1.96
N SER A 188 3.26 14.73 -1.35
CA SER A 188 4.05 13.67 -1.99
C SER A 188 3.87 12.36 -1.26
N SER A 189 4.37 11.26 -1.82
CA SER A 189 4.31 9.96 -1.16
C SER A 189 5.43 9.00 -1.57
N LEU A 190 5.74 8.07 -0.67
CA LEU A 190 6.70 6.97 -0.83
C LEU A 190 5.94 5.64 -0.92
N TRP A 191 6.31 4.81 -1.91
CA TRP A 191 5.69 3.52 -2.18
C TRP A 191 6.70 2.43 -2.49
N ALA A 192 6.31 1.21 -2.14
CA ALA A 192 7.01 -0.02 -2.50
C ALA A 192 8.52 0.02 -2.20
N LEU A 193 8.88 0.54 -1.03
CA LEU A 193 10.25 0.47 -0.54
C LEU A 193 10.61 -1.00 -0.27
N VAL A 194 11.71 -1.44 -0.87
CA VAL A 194 12.21 -2.80 -0.72
C VAL A 194 13.72 -2.80 -0.57
N VAL A 195 14.23 -3.72 0.25
CA VAL A 195 15.67 -3.92 0.50
C VAL A 195 15.97 -5.41 0.27
N ASP A 196 17.07 -5.72 -0.43
CA ASP A 196 17.51 -7.10 -0.67
C ASP A 196 17.70 -7.82 0.68
N THR A 197 17.14 -9.02 0.81
CA THR A 197 17.27 -9.84 2.03
C THR A 197 18.70 -10.26 2.30
N ASN A 198 19.54 -10.29 1.26
CA ASN A 198 20.95 -10.68 1.36
C ASN A 198 21.86 -9.47 1.60
N CYS A 199 21.30 -8.27 1.75
CA CYS A 199 22.08 -7.08 2.03
C CYS A 199 22.63 -7.12 3.46
N ALA A 200 23.95 -7.26 3.59
CA ALA A 200 24.64 -7.17 4.88
C ALA A 200 24.72 -5.73 5.41
N GLN A 201 24.61 -4.73 4.53
CA GLN A 201 24.74 -3.33 4.89
C GLN A 201 23.44 -2.80 5.53
N PRO A 202 23.50 -2.25 6.75
CA PRO A 202 22.35 -1.60 7.36
C PRO A 202 22.09 -0.23 6.71
N GLY A 203 20.85 0.25 6.83
CA GLY A 203 20.51 1.63 6.48
C GLY A 203 20.08 1.88 5.03
N VAL A 204 19.99 0.85 4.17
CA VAL A 204 19.50 0.98 2.78
C VAL A 204 18.10 1.63 2.71
N GLY A 205 17.16 1.16 3.55
CA GLY A 205 15.82 1.75 3.62
C GLY A 205 15.83 3.20 4.12
N GLU A 206 16.74 3.53 5.05
CA GLU A 206 16.92 4.90 5.54
C GLU A 206 17.47 5.81 4.43
N ALA A 207 18.46 5.34 3.66
CA ALA A 207 19.05 6.07 2.55
C ALA A 207 18.01 6.38 1.46
N LEU A 208 17.23 5.37 1.05
CA LEU A 208 16.14 5.54 0.06
C LEU A 208 15.07 6.52 0.54
N THR A 209 14.67 6.41 1.81
CA THR A 209 13.64 7.30 2.39
C THR A 209 14.14 8.74 2.50
N ARG A 210 15.36 8.95 3.02
CA ARG A 210 15.97 10.28 3.14
C ARG A 210 16.16 10.96 1.79
N TYR A 211 16.60 10.22 0.78
CA TYR A 211 16.73 10.77 -0.57
C TYR A 211 15.40 11.33 -1.09
N LEU A 212 14.29 10.62 -0.88
CA LEU A 212 12.96 11.12 -1.28
C LEU A 212 12.52 12.32 -0.45
N LEU A 213 12.74 12.31 0.87
CA LEU A 213 12.46 13.47 1.74
C LEU A 213 13.19 14.72 1.27
N GLU A 214 14.50 14.62 1.05
CA GLU A 214 15.36 15.72 0.61
C GLU A 214 14.97 16.20 -0.79
N LYS A 215 14.67 15.28 -1.69
CA LYS A 215 14.20 15.61 -3.03
C LYS A 215 12.89 16.39 -3.00
N PHE A 216 11.89 15.93 -2.24
CA PHE A 216 10.59 16.58 -2.17
C PHE A 216 10.65 17.91 -1.41
N ALA A 217 11.52 18.01 -0.40
CA ALA A 217 11.78 19.27 0.29
C ALA A 217 12.43 20.29 -0.66
N ALA A 218 13.41 19.88 -1.47
CA ALA A 218 14.09 20.75 -2.42
C ALA A 218 13.17 21.31 -3.53
N VAL A 219 12.09 20.61 -3.87
CA VAL A 219 11.07 21.10 -4.83
C VAL A 219 9.85 21.72 -4.13
N GLY A 220 9.94 21.96 -2.82
CA GLY A 220 8.95 22.70 -2.04
C GLY A 220 7.63 21.97 -1.83
N ARG A 221 7.63 20.66 -1.56
CA ARG A 221 6.43 19.93 -1.13
C ARG A 221 6.20 20.11 0.38
N GLU A 222 4.94 19.99 0.81
CA GLU A 222 4.56 20.18 2.22
C GLU A 222 4.82 18.94 3.08
N PHE A 223 4.52 17.76 2.53
CA PHE A 223 4.63 16.50 3.25
C PHE A 223 4.92 15.32 2.33
N MET A 224 5.42 14.23 2.92
CA MET A 224 5.51 12.92 2.28
C MET A 224 4.77 11.86 3.11
N ASP A 225 3.84 11.18 2.45
CA ASP A 225 3.03 10.10 3.06
C ASP A 225 3.45 8.72 2.59
N LEU A 226 3.12 7.71 3.39
CA LEU A 226 3.27 6.30 3.02
C LEU A 226 2.24 5.44 3.75
N SER A 227 2.03 4.23 3.25
CA SER A 227 1.34 3.16 3.99
C SER A 227 2.29 1.98 4.21
N VAL A 228 2.25 1.38 5.39
CA VAL A 228 3.05 0.23 5.78
C VAL A 228 2.18 -0.81 6.47
N MET A 229 2.37 -2.09 6.17
CA MET A 229 1.62 -3.17 6.86
C MET A 229 1.82 -3.05 8.38
N HIS A 230 0.74 -3.24 9.15
CA HIS A 230 0.75 -3.04 10.61
C HIS A 230 1.76 -3.93 11.36
N ASP A 231 2.13 -5.06 10.77
CA ASP A 231 3.07 -6.06 11.31
C ASP A 231 4.51 -5.90 10.80
N ASN A 232 4.78 -4.91 9.93
CA ASN A 232 6.14 -4.63 9.45
C ASN A 232 6.90 -3.74 10.43
N GLU A 233 7.27 -4.31 11.57
CA GLU A 233 7.92 -3.59 12.67
C GLU A 233 9.23 -2.91 12.25
N PHE A 234 10.01 -3.52 11.36
CA PHE A 234 11.28 -2.95 10.89
C PHE A 234 11.06 -1.64 10.14
N ALA A 235 10.07 -1.60 9.24
CA ALA A 235 9.74 -0.39 8.50
C ALA A 235 9.08 0.65 9.41
N ILE A 236 8.19 0.24 10.31
CA ILE A 236 7.56 1.15 11.29
C ILE A 236 8.64 1.85 12.14
N ARG A 237 9.57 1.10 12.74
CA ARG A 237 10.69 1.66 13.52
C ARG A 237 11.55 2.62 12.70
N LEU A 238 11.78 2.34 11.41
CA LEU A 238 12.50 3.23 10.52
C LEU A 238 11.75 4.57 10.35
N TYR A 239 10.46 4.53 10.05
CA TYR A 239 9.67 5.74 9.82
C TYR A 239 9.52 6.58 11.09
N GLU A 240 9.26 5.95 12.24
CA GLU A 240 9.22 6.62 13.55
C GLU A 240 10.57 7.27 13.90
N LYS A 241 11.69 6.55 13.70
CA LYS A 241 13.05 7.09 13.88
C LYS A 241 13.32 8.30 13.00
N LEU A 242 12.77 8.33 11.79
CA LEU A 242 12.91 9.46 10.87
C LEU A 242 11.99 10.64 11.23
N GLY A 243 11.06 10.46 12.17
CA GLY A 243 10.13 11.49 12.65
C GLY A 243 8.79 11.52 11.90
N PHE A 244 8.45 10.44 11.18
CA PHE A 244 7.10 10.35 10.61
C PHE A 244 6.07 10.18 11.72
N GLU A 245 4.94 10.84 11.55
CA GLU A 245 3.81 10.80 12.49
C GLU A 245 2.67 9.98 11.87
N ARG A 246 2.02 9.14 12.68
CA ARG A 246 0.88 8.34 12.21
C ARG A 246 -0.31 9.25 11.90
N VAL A 247 -0.98 9.00 10.78
CA VAL A 247 -2.16 9.74 10.33
C VAL A 247 -3.36 8.81 10.12
N PRO A 248 -4.61 9.29 10.30
CA PRO A 248 -5.82 8.48 10.18
C PRO A 248 -6.25 8.30 8.70
N VAL A 249 -5.29 7.88 7.87
CA VAL A 249 -5.48 7.60 6.45
C VAL A 249 -5.48 6.10 6.26
N PHE A 250 -6.45 5.61 5.49
CA PHE A 250 -6.62 4.19 5.24
C PHE A 250 -6.49 3.88 3.75
N CYS A 251 -5.99 2.68 3.48
CA CYS A 251 -5.96 2.07 2.17
C CYS A 251 -7.16 1.13 2.01
N VAL A 252 -7.80 1.16 0.84
CA VAL A 252 -8.80 0.15 0.43
C VAL A 252 -8.26 -0.58 -0.79
N LYS A 253 -8.41 -1.90 -0.79
CA LYS A 253 -7.93 -2.77 -1.87
C LYS A 253 -9.03 -3.75 -2.29
N ARG A 254 -8.87 -4.28 -3.50
CA ARG A 254 -9.74 -5.34 -4.01
C ARG A 254 -9.37 -6.69 -3.40
N LYS A 255 -10.39 -7.46 -3.03
CA LYS A 255 -10.30 -8.88 -2.70
C LYS A 255 -9.93 -9.65 -3.97
N ASN A 256 -8.67 -10.01 -4.07
CA ASN A 256 -8.10 -10.72 -5.21
C ASN A 256 -7.09 -11.79 -4.72
N PRO A 257 -6.63 -12.70 -5.58
CA PRO A 257 -5.67 -13.74 -5.16
C PRO A 257 -4.37 -13.21 -4.55
N ILE A 258 -3.88 -12.05 -4.99
CA ILE A 258 -2.65 -11.43 -4.48
C ILE A 258 -2.84 -10.94 -3.03
N ASN A 259 -4.05 -10.48 -2.69
CA ASN A 259 -4.42 -9.98 -1.38
C ASN A 259 -5.06 -11.05 -0.47
N GLU A 260 -5.18 -12.31 -0.91
CA GLU A 260 -5.97 -13.36 -0.24
C GLU A 260 -5.67 -13.46 1.27
N ALA A 261 -4.38 -13.47 1.62
CA ALA A 261 -3.95 -13.57 3.01
C ALA A 261 -4.43 -12.41 3.91
N LEU A 262 -4.72 -11.23 3.33
CA LEU A 262 -5.10 -10.02 4.06
C LEU A 262 -6.58 -9.96 4.43
N TYR A 263 -7.46 -10.68 3.70
CA TYR A 263 -8.90 -10.63 3.93
C TYR A 263 -9.54 -11.98 4.28
N VAL A 264 -8.84 -13.09 4.08
CA VAL A 264 -9.31 -14.44 4.48
C VAL A 264 -8.81 -14.81 5.89
N GLY A 265 -7.68 -14.25 6.33
CA GLY A 265 -7.02 -14.62 7.58
C GLY A 265 -6.20 -15.92 7.48
N PRO A 266 -5.52 -16.32 8.56
CA PRO A 266 -4.62 -17.47 8.55
C PRO A 266 -5.37 -18.76 8.22
N ARG A 267 -4.88 -19.50 7.22
CA ARG A 267 -5.37 -20.85 6.92
C ARG A 267 -4.94 -21.77 8.05
N LYS A 268 -5.89 -22.23 8.87
CA LYS A 268 -5.64 -23.40 9.71
C LYS A 268 -5.28 -24.58 8.80
N ALA A 269 -4.21 -25.31 9.15
CA ALA A 269 -3.81 -26.52 8.44
C ALA A 269 -4.83 -27.63 8.76
N ASP A 270 -6.00 -27.55 8.14
CA ASP A 270 -7.08 -28.48 8.39
C ASP A 270 -6.71 -29.83 7.75
N LYS A 271 -6.69 -30.90 8.55
CA LYS A 271 -6.43 -32.29 8.11
C LYS A 271 -7.64 -32.87 7.37
N ILE A 272 -8.19 -32.15 6.41
CA ILE A 272 -9.34 -32.58 5.61
C ILE A 272 -8.89 -33.18 4.28
N ASN A 273 -9.74 -34.05 3.73
CA ASN A 273 -9.53 -34.67 2.43
C ASN A 273 -9.43 -33.61 1.30
N TYR A 274 -8.85 -34.02 0.17
CA TYR A 274 -8.51 -33.10 -0.93
C TYR A 274 -9.74 -32.37 -1.51
N TYR A 275 -10.87 -33.07 -1.70
CA TYR A 275 -12.10 -32.49 -2.24
C TYR A 275 -12.70 -31.44 -1.32
N SER A 276 -12.81 -31.76 -0.03
CA SER A 276 -13.29 -30.82 0.99
C SER A 276 -12.37 -29.61 1.09
N ARG A 277 -11.05 -29.78 0.91
CA ARG A 277 -10.08 -28.67 0.95
C ARG A 277 -10.33 -27.62 -0.12
N ALA A 278 -10.66 -28.02 -1.34
CA ALA A 278 -10.97 -27.08 -2.42
C ALA A 278 -12.20 -26.23 -2.08
N ILE A 279 -13.29 -26.89 -1.64
CA ILE A 279 -14.55 -26.21 -1.30
C ILE A 279 -14.36 -25.31 -0.08
N VAL A 280 -13.72 -25.79 0.98
CA VAL A 280 -13.43 -25.00 2.19
C VAL A 280 -12.58 -23.78 1.87
N SER A 281 -11.56 -23.93 1.02
CA SER A 281 -10.70 -22.82 0.62
C SER A 281 -11.49 -21.76 -0.15
N GLU A 282 -12.35 -22.19 -1.08
CA GLU A 282 -13.18 -21.29 -1.87
C GLU A 282 -14.27 -20.61 -1.03
N ALA A 283 -14.90 -21.35 -0.12
CA ALA A 283 -15.88 -20.81 0.82
C ALA A 283 -15.26 -19.68 1.67
N ARG A 284 -14.09 -19.93 2.28
CA ARG A 284 -13.36 -18.92 3.05
C ARG A 284 -13.03 -17.67 2.22
N ARG A 285 -12.60 -17.83 0.96
CA ARG A 285 -12.35 -16.70 0.04
C ARG A 285 -13.58 -15.85 -0.22
N ARG A 286 -14.77 -16.45 -0.21
CA ARG A 286 -16.06 -15.78 -0.41
C ARG A 286 -16.66 -15.25 0.89
N GLY A 287 -15.90 -15.25 1.99
CA GLY A 287 -16.40 -14.81 3.30
C GLY A 287 -17.45 -15.74 3.90
N ILE A 288 -17.54 -16.98 3.40
CA ILE A 288 -18.38 -18.01 3.99
C ILE A 288 -17.59 -18.61 5.16
N ARG A 289 -18.19 -18.57 6.35
CA ARG A 289 -17.58 -19.15 7.54
C ARG A 289 -17.57 -20.67 7.40
N VAL A 290 -16.43 -21.28 7.73
CA VAL A 290 -16.25 -22.73 7.71
C VAL A 290 -15.83 -23.24 9.08
N ASP A 291 -16.62 -24.15 9.66
CA ASP A 291 -16.23 -24.89 10.86
C ASP A 291 -16.06 -26.38 10.47
N ILE A 292 -14.84 -26.91 10.63
CA ILE A 292 -14.55 -28.33 10.37
C ILE A 292 -15.07 -29.16 11.53
N LEU A 293 -16.00 -30.09 11.26
CA LEU A 293 -16.63 -30.93 12.29
C LEU A 293 -15.83 -32.21 12.51
N ASP A 294 -15.54 -32.94 11.42
CA ASP A 294 -14.76 -34.17 11.45
C ASP A 294 -13.84 -34.21 10.21
N PRO A 295 -12.52 -33.97 10.39
CA PRO A 295 -11.57 -33.99 9.30
C PRO A 295 -11.41 -35.35 8.62
N ASN A 296 -11.54 -36.45 9.38
CA ASN A 296 -11.32 -37.81 8.88
C ASN A 296 -12.49 -38.25 7.99
N CYS A 297 -13.71 -37.90 8.39
CA CYS A 297 -14.91 -38.21 7.62
C CYS A 297 -15.27 -37.15 6.57
N GLY A 298 -14.53 -36.02 6.52
CA GLY A 298 -14.73 -34.94 5.55
C GLY A 298 -15.94 -34.05 5.85
N TYR A 299 -16.40 -34.00 7.11
CA TYR A 299 -17.53 -33.18 7.51
C TYR A 299 -17.10 -31.77 7.90
N TYR A 300 -17.80 -30.78 7.37
CA TYR A 300 -17.63 -29.38 7.69
C TYR A 300 -18.95 -28.63 7.55
N THR A 301 -19.06 -27.45 8.11
CA THR A 301 -20.23 -26.59 7.95
C THR A 301 -19.88 -25.34 7.17
N LEU A 302 -20.80 -24.90 6.32
CA LEU A 302 -20.75 -23.62 5.63
C LEU A 302 -21.80 -22.70 6.22
N SER A 303 -21.37 -21.55 6.75
CA SER A 303 -22.25 -20.56 7.37
C SER A 303 -22.20 -19.23 6.62
N PHE A 304 -23.35 -18.74 6.16
CA PHE A 304 -23.48 -17.47 5.44
C PHE A 304 -24.84 -16.81 5.70
N GLY A 305 -24.85 -15.54 6.11
CA GLY A 305 -26.09 -14.77 6.28
C GLY A 305 -27.10 -15.39 7.26
N GLY A 306 -26.61 -16.03 8.33
CA GLY A 306 -27.45 -16.71 9.33
C GLY A 306 -27.94 -18.11 8.94
N LYS A 307 -27.64 -18.58 7.71
CA LYS A 307 -27.87 -19.96 7.29
C LYS A 307 -26.62 -20.79 7.52
N GLN A 308 -26.83 -22.05 7.89
CA GLN A 308 -25.77 -23.03 8.07
C GLN A 308 -26.15 -24.31 7.31
N LEU A 309 -25.20 -24.86 6.56
CA LEU A 309 -25.34 -26.14 5.85
C LEU A 309 -24.22 -27.06 6.29
N THR A 310 -24.56 -28.29 6.62
CA THR A 310 -23.56 -29.34 6.88
C THR A 310 -23.20 -30.01 5.57
N CYS A 311 -21.91 -30.11 5.29
CA CYS A 311 -21.37 -30.70 4.07
C CYS A 311 -20.49 -31.90 4.39
N ARG A 312 -20.52 -32.89 3.50
CA ARG A 312 -19.51 -33.94 3.39
C ARG A 312 -18.99 -33.93 1.97
N GLU A 313 -17.76 -33.47 1.78
CA GLU A 313 -17.22 -33.17 0.45
C GLU A 313 -18.16 -32.24 -0.33
N SER A 314 -18.70 -32.67 -1.48
CA SER A 314 -19.64 -31.88 -2.30
C SER A 314 -21.11 -32.09 -1.93
N LEU A 315 -21.43 -33.08 -1.07
CA LEU A 315 -22.79 -33.35 -0.60
C LEU A 315 -23.15 -32.41 0.55
N THR A 316 -24.44 -32.08 0.63
CA THR A 316 -25.04 -31.31 1.72
C THR A 316 -26.05 -32.15 2.50
N ASP A 317 -26.42 -31.72 3.69
CA ASP A 317 -27.54 -32.27 4.48
C ASP A 317 -28.91 -32.16 3.77
N LEU A 318 -28.99 -31.40 2.68
CA LEU A 318 -30.17 -31.29 1.81
C LEU A 318 -30.17 -32.28 0.63
N THR A 319 -29.09 -33.01 0.42
CA THR A 319 -28.94 -33.95 -0.70
C THR A 319 -28.77 -35.37 -0.18
N SER A 320 -29.52 -36.33 -0.73
CA SER A 320 -29.29 -37.76 -0.47
C SER A 320 -28.10 -38.26 -1.28
N SER A 321 -27.33 -39.17 -0.69
CA SER A 321 -26.22 -39.90 -1.33
C SER A 321 -26.65 -40.76 -2.49
#